data_AF-A0A963U4P9-F1
#
_entry.id   AF-A0A963U4P9-F1
#
_cell.length_a   1.000
_cell.length_b   1.000
_cell.length_c   1.000
_cell.angle_alpha   90.00
_cell.angle_beta   90.00
_cell.angle_gamma   90.00
#
_symmetry.space_group_name_H-M   'P 1'
#
loop_
_entity.id
_entity.type
_entity.pdbx_description
1 polymer ?
#
loop_
_entity_poly.entity_id
_entity_poly.type
_entity_poly.pdbx_seq_one_letter_code
_entity_poly.pdbx_strand_id
1 'polypeptide(L)'
;MEVLLRWVASCLLIIITLVFIHLGLAVISGQTNILFETFLDTTWPNSAGGAAASGSQAREQLAFTILNYGVTALGTAWVACFAYLIVMRNQQRQAEQQLAIERLRLTTELDESILEILDSNDVYEVDGQGVVTRTRLLSACDRNTLWLGGSDREWNYRDGERTVRFVETSKSVSAAAEVSLTALHRYLGWIRRIVRAVETHVLFEKDVLLFWRWVVIGCYRNRYPFLCGIFFKDDLKDFVRLVEQIVVTGERAGSGQDFVKYLRSVGDPVLISELSKEARAIIDAGRSDPAPQANRR
;
A
#
# COMPACT_ATOMS: atom_id res chain seq x y z
N MET A 1 13.40 -18.14 -4.28
CA MET A 1 13.95 -18.86 -5.45
C MET A 1 14.45 -17.90 -6.52
N GLU A 2 13.68 -16.85 -6.88
CA GLU A 2 14.04 -15.86 -7.91
C GLU A 2 15.35 -15.08 -7.66
N VAL A 3 15.63 -14.69 -6.41
CA VAL A 3 16.87 -13.96 -6.06
C VAL A 3 18.11 -14.80 -6.34
N LEU A 4 18.07 -16.10 -6.01
CA LEU A 4 19.18 -17.02 -6.23
C LEU A 4 19.40 -17.24 -7.74
N LEU A 5 18.33 -17.37 -8.52
CA LEU A 5 18.44 -17.52 -9.98
C LEU A 5 19.03 -16.27 -10.64
N ARG A 6 18.65 -15.08 -10.18
CA ARG A 6 19.22 -13.81 -10.64
C ARG A 6 20.71 -13.71 -10.35
N TRP A 7 21.15 -14.08 -9.13
CA TRP A 7 22.57 -14.11 -8.78
C TRP A 7 23.35 -15.10 -9.64
N VAL A 8 22.83 -16.31 -9.84
CA VAL A 8 23.45 -17.32 -10.69
C VAL A 8 23.58 -16.82 -12.13
N ALA A 9 22.52 -16.26 -12.71
CA ALA A 9 22.54 -15.70 -14.06
C ALA A 9 23.54 -14.54 -14.19
N SER A 10 23.61 -13.64 -13.20
CA SER A 10 24.59 -12.54 -13.18
C SER A 10 26.03 -13.05 -13.07
N CYS A 11 26.31 -13.99 -12.16
CA CYS A 11 27.64 -14.58 -12.02
C CYS A 11 28.08 -15.31 -13.29
N LEU A 12 27.19 -16.12 -13.88
CA LEU A 12 27.48 -16.85 -15.11
C LEU A 12 27.74 -15.89 -16.28
N LEU A 13 26.97 -14.81 -16.40
CA LEU A 13 27.19 -13.79 -17.42
C LEU A 13 28.55 -13.09 -17.25
N ILE A 14 28.93 -12.72 -16.02
CA ILE A 14 30.24 -12.13 -15.72
C ILE A 14 31.37 -13.09 -16.11
N ILE A 15 31.29 -14.35 -15.70
CA ILE A 15 32.32 -15.36 -16.00
C ILE A 15 32.47 -15.54 -17.51
N ILE A 16 31.36 -15.73 -18.23
CA ILE A 16 31.40 -15.92 -19.69
C ILE A 16 31.95 -14.67 -20.39
N THR A 17 31.55 -13.47 -19.97
CA THR A 17 32.09 -12.23 -20.52
C THR A 17 33.59 -12.10 -20.28
N LEU A 18 34.09 -12.45 -19.08
CA LEU A 18 35.52 -12.45 -18.79
C LEU A 18 36.29 -13.43 -19.67
N VAL A 19 35.74 -14.63 -19.91
CA VAL A 19 36.30 -15.62 -20.83
C VAL A 19 36.39 -15.05 -22.25
N PHE A 20 35.32 -14.44 -22.77
CA PHE A 20 35.33 -13.83 -24.10
C PHE A 20 36.30 -12.65 -24.21
N ILE A 21 36.44 -11.82 -23.17
CA ILE A 21 37.41 -10.73 -23.14
C ILE A 21 38.84 -11.29 -23.23
N HIS A 22 39.18 -12.32 -22.43
CA HIS A 22 40.51 -12.94 -22.48
C HIS A 22 40.80 -13.58 -23.83
N LEU A 23 39.81 -14.28 -24.41
CA LEU A 23 39.94 -14.90 -25.71
C LEU A 23 40.15 -13.85 -26.82
N GLY A 24 39.38 -12.75 -26.78
CA GLY A 24 39.54 -11.62 -27.71
C GLY A 24 40.88 -10.91 -27.57
N LEU A 25 41.34 -10.69 -26.34
CA LEU A 25 42.65 -10.07 -26.07
C LEU A 25 43.78 -10.92 -26.65
N ALA A 26 43.73 -12.24 -26.46
CA ALA A 26 44.73 -13.16 -26.96
C ALA A 26 44.76 -13.27 -28.49
N VAL A 27 43.61 -13.14 -29.16
CA VAL A 27 43.53 -13.04 -30.62
C VAL A 27 44.21 -11.77 -31.12
N ILE A 28 43.93 -10.62 -30.48
CA ILE A 28 44.51 -9.32 -30.86
C ILE A 28 46.03 -9.31 -30.61
N SER A 29 46.49 -9.93 -29.53
CA SER A 29 47.91 -10.00 -29.19
C SER A 29 48.68 -11.11 -29.94
N GLY A 30 48.04 -11.86 -30.84
CA GLY A 30 48.66 -12.96 -31.58
C GLY A 30 49.07 -14.16 -30.72
N GLN A 31 48.51 -14.31 -29.52
CA GLN A 31 48.84 -15.37 -28.56
C GLN A 31 47.93 -16.61 -28.69
N THR A 32 47.10 -16.68 -29.73
CA THR A 32 46.14 -17.77 -29.94
C THR A 32 46.78 -19.16 -29.92
N ASN A 33 47.98 -19.31 -30.49
CA ASN A 33 48.70 -20.59 -30.49
C ASN A 33 49.12 -21.02 -29.09
N ILE A 34 49.57 -20.09 -28.25
CA ILE A 34 49.99 -20.37 -26.86
C ILE A 34 48.77 -20.82 -26.03
N LEU A 35 47.62 -20.16 -26.20
CA LEU A 35 46.39 -20.58 -25.54
C LEU A 35 45.90 -21.96 -26.01
N PHE A 36 46.02 -22.24 -27.31
CA PHE A 36 45.63 -23.52 -27.87
C PHE A 36 46.53 -24.66 -27.36
N GLU A 37 47.86 -24.46 -27.33
CA GLU A 37 48.80 -25.42 -26.76
C GLU A 37 48.56 -25.62 -25.26
N THR A 38 48.34 -24.54 -24.50
CA THR A 38 48.01 -24.63 -23.06
C THR A 38 46.70 -25.40 -22.82
N PHE A 39 45.68 -25.17 -23.65
CA PHE A 39 44.41 -25.90 -23.60
C PHE A 39 44.60 -27.39 -23.91
N LEU A 40 45.38 -27.70 -24.94
CA LEU A 40 45.72 -29.05 -25.34
C LEU A 40 46.46 -29.80 -24.23
N ASP A 41 47.39 -29.15 -23.54
CA ASP A 41 48.16 -29.77 -22.46
C ASP A 41 47.35 -29.90 -21.16
N THR A 42 46.39 -28.99 -20.92
CA THR A 42 45.51 -29.06 -19.75
C THR A 42 44.44 -30.14 -19.90
N THR A 43 43.83 -30.25 -21.08
CA THR A 43 42.73 -31.20 -21.34
C THR A 43 43.21 -32.59 -21.74
N TRP A 44 44.41 -32.67 -22.33
CA TRP A 44 45.02 -33.92 -22.76
C TRP A 44 46.55 -33.85 -22.59
N PRO A 45 47.07 -33.93 -21.36
CA PRO A 45 48.50 -33.85 -21.11
C PRO A 45 49.25 -34.96 -21.86
N ASN A 46 50.42 -34.63 -22.41
CA ASN A 46 51.27 -35.61 -23.09
C ASN A 46 51.68 -36.72 -22.10
N SER A 47 50.94 -37.83 -22.06
CA SER A 47 51.41 -39.05 -21.43
C SER A 47 52.56 -39.57 -22.27
N ALA A 48 53.78 -39.44 -21.73
CA ALA A 48 54.99 -39.96 -22.34
C ALA A 48 54.86 -41.48 -22.53
N GLY A 49 54.40 -41.91 -23.71
CA GLY A 49 54.11 -43.32 -23.96
C GLY A 49 53.46 -43.61 -25.31
N GLY A 50 54.19 -43.38 -26.41
CA GLY A 50 54.14 -44.21 -27.63
C GLY A 50 52.88 -44.18 -28.51
N ALA A 51 52.74 -43.18 -29.39
CA ALA A 51 52.17 -43.26 -30.76
C ALA A 51 52.13 -41.85 -31.41
N ALA A 52 53.29 -41.30 -31.77
CA ALA A 52 53.50 -39.85 -31.90
C ALA A 52 53.28 -39.21 -33.30
N ALA A 53 52.49 -39.78 -34.21
CA ALA A 53 52.24 -39.10 -35.51
C ALA A 53 50.78 -39.16 -35.99
N SER A 54 50.05 -40.25 -35.78
CA SER A 54 48.62 -40.33 -36.11
C SER A 54 47.72 -39.73 -35.02
N GLY A 55 48.21 -39.63 -33.78
CA GLY A 55 47.48 -39.04 -32.66
C GLY A 55 47.46 -37.52 -32.62
N SER A 56 48.43 -36.83 -33.27
CA SER A 56 48.52 -35.36 -33.22
C SER A 56 47.42 -34.68 -34.04
N GLN A 57 47.18 -35.14 -35.28
CA GLN A 57 46.09 -34.61 -36.12
C GLN A 57 44.70 -34.89 -35.52
N ALA A 58 44.49 -36.07 -34.95
CA ALA A 58 43.24 -36.41 -34.28
C ALA A 58 43.02 -35.58 -33.00
N ARG A 59 44.09 -35.31 -32.23
CA ARG A 59 44.09 -34.44 -31.05
C ARG A 59 43.73 -32.99 -31.41
N GLU A 60 44.33 -32.45 -32.46
CA GLU A 60 44.05 -31.09 -32.93
C GLU A 60 42.59 -30.95 -33.42
N GLN A 61 42.12 -31.86 -34.27
CA GLN A 61 40.73 -31.84 -34.76
C GLN A 61 39.71 -31.93 -33.63
N LEU A 62 39.96 -32.78 -32.64
CA LEU A 62 39.09 -32.93 -31.48
C LEU A 62 39.12 -31.68 -30.59
N ALA A 63 40.29 -31.05 -30.39
CA ALA A 63 40.41 -29.80 -29.66
C ALA A 63 39.70 -28.63 -30.36
N PHE A 64 39.83 -28.50 -31.68
CA PHE A 64 39.06 -27.54 -32.47
C PHE A 64 37.55 -27.78 -32.33
N THR A 65 37.12 -29.03 -32.33
CA THR A 65 35.70 -29.40 -32.17
C THR A 65 35.19 -29.00 -30.79
N ILE A 66 35.93 -29.32 -29.72
CA ILE A 66 35.59 -28.94 -28.33
C ILE A 66 35.56 -27.42 -28.19
N LEU A 67 36.53 -26.70 -28.75
CA LEU A 67 36.56 -25.25 -28.70
C LEU A 67 35.37 -24.63 -29.45
N ASN A 68 35.04 -25.14 -30.63
CA ASN A 68 33.94 -24.60 -31.42
C ASN A 68 32.58 -24.82 -30.73
N TYR A 69 32.33 -26.04 -30.24
CA TYR A 69 31.11 -26.32 -29.47
C TYR A 69 31.10 -25.61 -28.12
N GLY A 70 32.24 -25.50 -27.43
CA GLY A 70 32.39 -24.80 -26.17
C GLY A 70 32.11 -23.31 -26.31
N VAL A 71 32.71 -22.65 -27.30
CA VAL A 71 32.47 -21.23 -27.61
C VAL A 71 31.01 -21.00 -28.00
N THR A 72 30.43 -21.90 -28.81
CA THR A 72 29.01 -21.81 -29.18
C THR A 72 28.10 -21.96 -27.96
N ALA A 73 28.37 -22.93 -27.08
CA ALA A 73 27.60 -23.14 -25.86
C ALA A 73 27.73 -21.98 -24.87
N LEU A 74 28.92 -21.39 -24.73
CA LEU A 74 29.13 -20.18 -23.92
C LEU A 74 28.39 -18.98 -24.50
N GLY A 75 28.41 -18.80 -25.82
CA GLY A 75 27.67 -17.76 -26.52
C GLY A 75 26.17 -17.87 -26.32
N THR A 76 25.60 -19.08 -26.47
CA THR A 76 24.16 -19.31 -26.25
C THR A 76 23.77 -19.13 -24.79
N ALA A 77 24.58 -19.61 -23.84
CA ALA A 77 24.35 -19.42 -22.42
C ALA A 77 24.40 -17.93 -22.02
N TRP A 78 25.31 -17.15 -22.62
CA TRP A 78 25.40 -15.71 -22.42
C TRP A 78 24.13 -15.00 -22.88
N VAL A 79 23.67 -15.28 -24.11
CA VAL A 79 22.45 -14.69 -24.67
C VAL A 79 21.23 -15.07 -23.83
N ALA A 80 21.12 -16.33 -23.41
CA ALA A 80 20.02 -16.80 -22.56
C ALA A 80 19.99 -16.11 -21.19
N CYS A 81 21.14 -15.97 -20.52
CA CYS A 81 21.23 -15.27 -19.24
C CYS A 81 20.89 -13.78 -19.38
N PHE A 82 21.40 -13.14 -20.43
CA PHE A 82 21.13 -11.74 -20.71
C PHE A 82 19.63 -11.51 -20.97
N ALA A 83 19.02 -12.34 -21.83
CA ALA A 83 17.59 -12.29 -22.12
C ALA A 83 16.73 -12.50 -20.86
N TYR A 84 17.08 -13.49 -20.03
CA TYR A 84 16.40 -13.74 -18.75
C TYR A 84 16.43 -12.52 -17.83
N LEU A 85 17.60 -11.90 -17.64
CA LEU A 85 17.73 -10.72 -16.79
C LEU A 85 16.94 -9.52 -17.32
N ILE A 86 16.89 -9.32 -18.64
CA ILE A 86 16.08 -8.27 -19.26
C ILE A 86 14.59 -8.52 -19.01
N VAL A 87 14.11 -9.73 -19.27
CA VAL A 87 12.69 -10.09 -19.08
C VAL A 87 12.29 -9.92 -17.62
N MET A 88 13.10 -10.42 -16.69
CA MET A 88 12.83 -10.30 -15.25
C MET A 88 12.78 -8.83 -14.81
N ARG A 89 13.71 -7.99 -15.27
CA ARG A 89 13.69 -6.55 -14.99
C ARG A 89 12.43 -5.88 -15.55
N ASN A 90 12.01 -6.28 -16.76
CA ASN A 90 10.80 -5.73 -17.36
C ASN A 90 9.55 -6.17 -16.60
N GLN A 91 9.46 -7.44 -16.19
CA GLN A 91 8.38 -7.96 -15.36
C GLN A 91 8.29 -7.23 -14.00
N GLN A 92 9.43 -6.99 -13.35
CA GLN A 92 9.47 -6.20 -12.11
C GLN A 92 8.94 -4.78 -12.32
N ARG A 93 9.42 -4.11 -13.37
CA ARG A 93 8.94 -2.75 -13.72
C ARG A 93 7.46 -2.74 -14.05
N GLN A 94 6.95 -3.74 -14.77
CA GLN A 94 5.54 -3.87 -15.09
C GLN A 94 4.70 -4.12 -13.83
N ALA A 95 5.16 -4.96 -12.91
CA ALA A 95 4.49 -5.19 -11.62
C ALA A 95 4.43 -3.93 -10.77
N GLU A 96 5.54 -3.17 -10.68
CA GLU A 96 5.57 -1.88 -9.99
C GLU A 96 4.63 -0.86 -10.63
N GLN A 97 4.61 -0.79 -11.97
CA GLN A 97 3.68 0.08 -12.70
C GLN A 97 2.23 -0.33 -12.49
N GLN A 98 1.93 -1.62 -12.50
CA GLN A 98 0.58 -2.12 -12.26
C GLN A 98 0.11 -1.81 -10.84
N LEU A 99 0.96 -1.96 -9.82
CA LEU A 99 0.65 -1.56 -8.45
C LEU A 99 0.44 -0.05 -8.34
N ALA A 100 1.24 0.76 -9.02
CA ALA A 100 1.06 2.21 -9.03
C ALA A 100 -0.26 2.64 -9.68
N ILE A 101 -0.66 1.99 -10.79
CA ILE A 101 -1.95 2.21 -11.44
C ILE A 101 -3.09 1.77 -10.54
N GLU A 102 -2.99 0.60 -9.93
CA GLU A 102 -4.03 0.08 -9.02
C GLU A 102 -4.19 0.97 -7.79
N ARG A 103 -3.09 1.46 -7.24
CA ARG A 103 -3.09 2.44 -6.15
C ARG A 103 -3.82 3.71 -6.56
N LEU A 104 -3.49 4.30 -7.71
CA LEU A 104 -4.16 5.51 -8.20
C LEU A 104 -5.65 5.27 -8.40
N ARG A 105 -6.00 4.18 -9.08
CA ARG A 105 -7.38 3.78 -9.33
C ARG A 105 -8.15 3.62 -8.03
N LEU A 106 -7.61 2.87 -7.08
CA LEU A 106 -8.24 2.64 -5.78
C LEU A 106 -8.39 3.94 -5.00
N THR A 107 -7.41 4.85 -5.03
CA THR A 107 -7.55 6.15 -4.36
C THR A 107 -8.69 6.98 -4.95
N THR A 108 -8.85 6.99 -6.27
CA THR A 108 -9.95 7.69 -6.94
C THR A 108 -11.29 7.03 -6.62
N GLU A 109 -11.39 5.70 -6.72
CA GLU A 109 -12.62 4.97 -6.40
C GLU A 109 -13.04 5.17 -4.92
N LEU A 110 -12.08 5.27 -4.00
CA LEU A 110 -12.36 5.56 -2.60
C LEU A 110 -12.86 6.98 -2.41
N ASP A 111 -12.32 7.98 -3.11
CA ASP A 111 -12.77 9.37 -3.01
C ASP A 111 -14.17 9.55 -3.63
N GLU A 112 -14.43 8.94 -4.78
CA GLU A 112 -15.77 8.93 -5.39
C GLU A 112 -16.79 8.23 -4.47
N SER A 113 -16.43 7.05 -3.95
CA SER A 113 -17.33 6.28 -3.09
C SER A 113 -17.72 7.01 -1.81
N ILE A 114 -16.82 7.76 -1.19
CA ILE A 114 -17.16 8.50 0.03
C ILE A 114 -18.03 9.72 -0.26
N LEU A 115 -17.82 10.39 -1.40
CA LEU A 115 -18.69 11.47 -1.85
C LEU A 115 -20.10 10.94 -2.13
N GLU A 116 -20.24 9.81 -2.81
CA GLU A 116 -21.55 9.16 -3.02
C GLU A 116 -22.26 8.81 -1.70
N ILE A 117 -21.52 8.28 -0.73
CA ILE A 117 -22.07 7.96 0.60
C ILE A 117 -22.54 9.24 1.30
N LEU A 118 -21.76 10.32 1.25
CA LEU A 118 -22.08 11.56 1.97
C LEU A 118 -23.18 12.39 1.26
N ASP A 119 -23.26 12.34 -0.07
CA ASP A 119 -24.31 12.99 -0.85
C ASP A 119 -25.61 12.17 -0.92
N SER A 120 -25.64 10.96 -0.37
CA SER A 120 -26.85 10.13 -0.26
C SER A 120 -27.93 10.81 0.58
N ASN A 121 -29.19 10.70 0.14
CA ASN A 121 -30.37 11.23 0.84
C ASN A 121 -30.81 10.29 1.98
N ASP A 122 -29.89 9.98 2.89
CA ASP A 122 -30.05 8.92 3.91
C ASP A 122 -30.32 9.47 5.33
N VAL A 123 -30.64 10.76 5.43
CA VAL A 123 -31.15 11.39 6.66
C VAL A 123 -32.63 11.70 6.46
N TYR A 124 -33.46 11.18 7.34
CA TYR A 124 -34.90 11.37 7.34
C TYR A 124 -35.27 12.39 8.40
N GLU A 125 -35.91 13.48 8.00
CA GLU A 125 -36.46 14.46 8.93
C GLU A 125 -37.96 14.32 8.98
N VAL A 126 -38.49 14.17 10.18
CA VAL A 126 -39.93 14.07 10.42
C VAL A 126 -40.39 15.41 10.98
N ASP A 127 -41.27 16.09 10.26
CA ASP A 127 -41.85 17.33 10.74
C ASP A 127 -42.92 17.09 11.82
N GLY A 128 -43.39 18.17 12.45
CA GLY A 128 -44.44 18.08 13.48
C GLY A 128 -45.81 17.59 12.98
N GLN A 129 -45.98 17.47 11.66
CA GLN A 129 -47.18 16.97 10.99
C GLN A 129 -47.03 15.51 10.53
N GLY A 130 -45.85 14.90 10.73
CA GLY A 130 -45.54 13.53 10.33
C GLY A 130 -45.08 13.37 8.88
N VAL A 131 -44.85 14.47 8.15
CA VAL A 131 -44.27 14.44 6.80
C VAL A 131 -42.78 14.16 6.93
N VAL A 132 -42.31 13.23 6.10
CA VAL A 132 -40.91 12.79 6.09
C VAL A 132 -40.21 13.41 4.89
N THR A 133 -39.17 14.20 5.13
CA THR A 133 -38.28 14.74 4.10
C THR A 133 -36.92 14.03 4.16
N ARG A 134 -36.32 13.80 3.00
CA ARG A 134 -34.98 13.19 2.91
C ARG A 134 -33.94 14.27 2.63
N THR A 135 -32.88 14.26 3.42
CA THR A 135 -31.77 15.21 3.34
C THR A 135 -30.45 14.45 3.20
N ARG A 136 -29.46 15.10 2.61
CA ARG A 136 -28.12 14.53 2.43
C ARG A 136 -27.45 14.21 3.76
N LEU A 137 -26.76 13.07 3.84
CA LEU A 137 -26.00 12.66 5.02
C LEU A 137 -24.95 13.71 5.43
N LEU A 138 -24.27 14.32 4.45
CA LEU A 138 -23.26 15.35 4.68
C LEU A 138 -23.79 16.51 5.53
N SER A 139 -25.05 16.93 5.33
CA SER A 139 -25.68 18.03 6.06
C SER A 139 -25.80 17.74 7.57
N ALA A 140 -25.99 16.47 7.94
CA ALA A 140 -26.08 16.04 9.33
C ALA A 140 -24.71 15.71 9.95
N CYS A 141 -23.68 15.57 9.12
CA CYS A 141 -22.31 15.22 9.50
C CYS A 141 -21.42 16.44 9.82
N ASP A 142 -21.97 17.66 9.86
CA ASP A 142 -21.25 18.88 10.29
C ASP A 142 -20.70 18.78 11.72
N ARG A 143 -19.57 19.44 11.99
CA ARG A 143 -18.94 19.56 13.32
C ARG A 143 -19.84 20.18 14.39
N ASN A 144 -20.88 20.93 14.01
CA ASN A 144 -21.82 21.54 14.95
C ASN A 144 -22.97 20.61 15.34
N THR A 145 -23.10 19.45 14.70
CA THR A 145 -24.13 18.46 15.01
C THR A 145 -23.62 17.51 16.09
N LEU A 146 -24.20 17.60 17.28
CA LEU A 146 -23.97 16.67 18.38
C LEU A 146 -24.85 15.44 18.19
N TRP A 147 -24.21 14.28 18.16
CA TRP A 147 -24.92 13.01 18.08
C TRP A 147 -25.27 12.50 19.48
N LEU A 148 -26.27 11.65 19.57
CA LEU A 148 -26.63 10.98 20.82
C LEU A 148 -25.46 10.06 21.26
N GLY A 149 -25.02 10.15 22.51
CA GLY A 149 -23.90 9.36 23.04
C GLY A 149 -24.16 7.84 23.12
N GLY A 150 -25.40 7.42 22.88
CA GLY A 150 -25.82 6.03 22.75
C GLY A 150 -27.28 6.00 22.32
N SER A 151 -27.66 5.02 21.52
CA SER A 151 -29.07 4.71 21.28
C SER A 151 -29.40 3.42 22.03
N ASP A 152 -30.42 3.48 22.88
CA ASP A 152 -31.26 2.30 23.03
C ASP A 152 -31.70 1.96 21.61
N ARG A 153 -31.54 0.70 21.19
CA ARG A 153 -31.70 0.23 19.80
C ARG A 153 -33.16 0.29 19.32
N GLU A 154 -33.77 1.46 19.44
CA GLU A 154 -35.10 1.81 18.97
C GLU A 154 -34.99 2.11 17.48
N TRP A 155 -35.18 1.07 16.70
CA TRP A 155 -35.08 1.13 15.25
C TRP A 155 -36.44 1.46 14.67
N ASN A 156 -36.47 2.48 13.83
CA ASN A 156 -37.62 2.78 12.99
C ASN A 156 -37.41 2.16 11.60
N TYR A 157 -38.50 2.04 10.86
CA TYR A 157 -38.49 1.57 9.48
C TYR A 157 -39.05 2.66 8.58
N ARG A 158 -38.24 3.14 7.63
CA ARG A 158 -38.61 4.15 6.63
C ARG A 158 -38.19 3.64 5.26
N ASP A 159 -39.09 3.62 4.29
CA ASP A 159 -38.82 3.20 2.91
C ASP A 159 -38.11 1.83 2.78
N GLY A 160 -38.38 0.89 3.70
CA GLY A 160 -37.73 -0.42 3.73
C GLY A 160 -36.34 -0.44 4.38
N GLU A 161 -35.84 0.69 4.87
CA GLU A 161 -34.59 0.81 5.59
C GLU A 161 -34.79 0.93 7.09
N ARG A 162 -33.82 0.42 7.85
CA ARG A 162 -33.75 0.64 9.29
C ARG A 162 -33.12 2.00 9.55
N THR A 163 -33.81 2.82 10.31
CA THR A 163 -33.37 4.17 10.68
C THR A 163 -33.29 4.30 12.19
N VAL A 164 -32.46 5.22 12.65
CA VAL A 164 -32.25 5.47 14.07
C VAL A 164 -32.08 6.94 14.30
N ARG A 165 -32.75 7.45 15.34
CA ARG A 165 -32.58 8.84 15.77
C ARG A 165 -31.16 9.02 16.27
N PHE A 166 -30.49 10.07 15.81
CA PHE A 166 -29.07 10.29 16.10
C PHE A 166 -28.75 11.69 16.58
N VAL A 167 -29.63 12.67 16.38
CA VAL A 167 -29.36 14.07 16.70
C VAL A 167 -29.76 14.39 18.13
N GLU A 168 -28.80 14.87 18.92
CA GLU A 168 -29.06 15.50 20.22
C GLU A 168 -29.28 17.00 20.03
N THR A 169 -28.34 17.68 19.37
CA THR A 169 -28.45 19.11 19.00
C THR A 169 -27.85 19.35 17.63
N SER A 170 -28.51 20.13 16.78
CA SER A 170 -28.00 20.49 15.44
C SER A 170 -28.52 21.85 15.01
N LYS A 171 -27.77 22.51 14.12
CA LYS A 171 -28.22 23.71 13.39
C LYS A 171 -28.70 23.39 11.97
N SER A 172 -28.33 22.23 11.45
CA SER A 172 -28.51 21.87 10.03
C SER A 172 -29.64 20.89 9.82
N VAL A 173 -29.98 20.10 10.85
CA VAL A 173 -31.03 19.09 10.80
C VAL A 173 -31.89 19.15 12.06
N SER A 174 -33.13 18.68 11.95
CA SER A 174 -34.06 18.63 13.08
C SER A 174 -33.56 17.68 14.19
N ALA A 175 -33.96 17.93 15.44
CA ALA A 175 -33.65 17.03 16.56
C ALA A 175 -34.37 15.67 16.46
N ALA A 176 -35.38 15.57 15.59
CA ALA A 176 -36.10 14.34 15.29
C ALA A 176 -35.49 13.58 14.10
N ALA A 177 -34.37 14.05 13.55
CA ALA A 177 -33.74 13.41 12.40
C ALA A 177 -33.27 11.99 12.72
N GLU A 178 -33.55 11.09 11.79
CA GLU A 178 -33.15 9.69 11.79
C GLU A 178 -32.12 9.46 10.66
N VAL A 179 -31.13 8.62 10.89
CA VAL A 179 -30.13 8.24 9.87
C VAL A 179 -30.33 6.79 9.47
N SER A 180 -30.19 6.50 8.17
CA SER A 180 -30.21 5.14 7.66
C SER A 180 -29.01 4.34 8.14
N LEU A 181 -29.26 3.13 8.65
CA LEU A 181 -28.20 2.18 8.99
C LEU A 181 -27.40 1.74 7.76
N THR A 182 -28.02 1.73 6.57
CA THR A 182 -27.34 1.38 5.32
C THR A 182 -26.22 2.37 5.03
N ALA A 183 -26.48 3.67 5.20
CA ALA A 183 -25.49 4.71 4.96
C ALA A 183 -24.30 4.62 5.92
N LEU A 184 -24.59 4.41 7.21
CA LEU A 184 -23.54 4.20 8.23
C LEU A 184 -22.74 2.93 7.93
N HIS A 185 -23.38 1.85 7.50
CA HIS A 185 -22.70 0.62 7.12
C HIS A 185 -21.80 0.82 5.89
N ARG A 186 -22.25 1.57 4.88
CA ARG A 186 -21.42 1.93 3.71
C ARG A 186 -20.21 2.76 4.12
N TYR A 187 -20.38 3.72 5.03
CA TYR A 187 -19.27 4.51 5.58
C TYR A 187 -18.23 3.64 6.29
N LEU A 188 -18.67 2.71 7.16
CA LEU A 188 -17.76 1.76 7.82
C LEU A 188 -17.12 0.77 6.82
N GLY A 189 -17.86 0.35 5.80
CA GLY A 189 -17.35 -0.46 4.70
C GLY A 189 -16.25 0.27 3.92
N TRP A 190 -16.40 1.57 3.68
CA TRP A 190 -15.39 2.41 3.07
C TRP A 190 -14.12 2.50 3.92
N ILE A 191 -14.25 2.73 5.24
CA ILE A 191 -13.12 2.67 6.19
C ILE A 191 -12.40 1.33 6.12
N ARG A 192 -13.15 0.22 6.15
CA ARG A 192 -12.59 -1.13 6.08
C ARG A 192 -11.83 -1.37 4.78
N ARG A 193 -12.33 -0.87 3.64
CA ARG A 193 -11.60 -0.97 2.36
C ARG A 193 -10.24 -0.29 2.42
N ILE A 194 -10.12 0.88 3.06
CA ILE A 194 -8.83 1.56 3.26
C ILE A 194 -7.88 0.70 4.10
N VAL A 195 -8.34 0.22 5.26
CA VAL A 195 -7.52 -0.60 6.16
C VAL A 195 -7.04 -1.86 5.44
N ARG A 196 -7.92 -2.56 4.72
CA ARG A 196 -7.55 -3.75 3.94
C ARG A 196 -6.56 -3.43 2.83
N ALA A 197 -6.71 -2.31 2.14
CA ALA A 197 -5.79 -1.91 1.09
C ALA A 197 -4.39 -1.56 1.61
N VAL A 198 -4.29 -1.03 2.83
CA VAL A 198 -3.01 -0.86 3.54
C VAL A 198 -2.41 -2.21 3.91
N GLU A 199 -3.21 -3.14 4.46
CA GLU A 199 -2.75 -4.49 4.82
C GLU A 199 -2.22 -5.29 3.62
N THR A 200 -2.84 -5.12 2.45
CA THR A 200 -2.41 -5.80 1.21
C THR A 200 -1.30 -5.05 0.48
N HIS A 201 -0.78 -3.96 1.05
CA HIS A 201 0.28 -3.11 0.48
C HIS A 201 -0.08 -2.48 -0.89
N VAL A 202 -1.36 -2.41 -1.23
CA VAL A 202 -1.83 -1.63 -2.39
C VAL A 202 -1.73 -0.14 -2.07
N LEU A 203 -2.16 0.25 -0.86
CA LEU A 203 -1.91 1.59 -0.32
C LEU A 203 -0.72 1.56 0.63
N PHE A 204 0.07 2.62 0.59
CA PHE A 204 1.09 2.87 1.61
C PHE A 204 0.48 3.61 2.79
N GLU A 205 1.14 3.54 3.94
CA GLU A 205 0.68 4.23 5.14
C GLU A 205 0.48 5.73 4.90
N LYS A 206 1.32 6.36 4.08
CA LYS A 206 1.21 7.79 3.75
C LYS A 206 -0.06 8.13 2.96
N ASP A 207 -0.65 7.19 2.22
CA ASP A 207 -1.87 7.45 1.44
C ASP A 207 -3.10 7.66 2.30
N VAL A 208 -3.11 7.08 3.52
CA VAL A 208 -4.24 7.25 4.43
C VAL A 208 -4.47 8.72 4.80
N LEU A 209 -3.42 9.53 4.69
CA LEU A 209 -3.48 10.98 4.91
C LEU A 209 -4.31 11.69 3.83
N LEU A 210 -4.52 11.11 2.65
CA LEU A 210 -5.41 11.72 1.65
C LEU A 210 -6.86 11.75 2.13
N PHE A 211 -7.24 10.78 2.97
CA PHE A 211 -8.63 10.54 3.37
C PHE A 211 -8.99 11.15 4.73
N TRP A 212 -8.06 11.83 5.42
CA TRP A 212 -8.28 12.28 6.79
C TRP A 212 -9.53 13.17 6.94
N ARG A 213 -9.84 13.98 5.93
CA ARG A 213 -10.98 14.91 5.91
C ARG A 213 -12.33 14.19 5.99
N TRP A 214 -12.40 12.96 5.50
CA TRP A 214 -13.60 12.15 5.53
C TRP A 214 -13.65 11.24 6.78
N VAL A 215 -12.48 10.81 7.27
CA VAL A 215 -12.36 10.03 8.52
C VAL A 215 -12.68 10.90 9.74
N VAL A 216 -12.29 12.18 9.73
CA VAL A 216 -12.53 13.10 10.86
C VAL A 216 -14.02 13.28 11.17
N ILE A 217 -14.89 13.10 10.17
CA ILE A 217 -16.34 13.17 10.33
C ILE A 217 -16.81 12.16 11.36
N GLY A 218 -16.30 10.93 11.36
CA GLY A 218 -16.65 9.91 12.35
C GLY A 218 -16.06 10.17 13.74
N CYS A 219 -15.11 11.10 13.85
CA CYS A 219 -14.40 11.41 15.09
C CYS A 219 -15.08 12.51 15.91
N TYR A 220 -16.08 13.21 15.36
CA TYR A 220 -16.74 14.31 16.06
C TYR A 220 -17.58 13.82 17.26
N ARG A 221 -17.86 14.76 18.17
CA ARG A 221 -18.62 14.62 19.41
C ARG A 221 -19.72 13.53 19.37
N ASN A 222 -19.58 12.52 20.22
CA ASN A 222 -20.50 11.41 20.45
C ASN A 222 -20.74 10.46 19.26
N ARG A 223 -20.07 10.65 18.11
CA ARG A 223 -20.30 9.80 16.93
C ARG A 223 -19.73 8.40 17.10
N TYR A 224 -18.56 8.27 17.69
CA TYR A 224 -17.98 6.96 17.97
C TYR A 224 -18.82 6.17 18.99
N PRO A 225 -19.21 6.73 20.15
CA PRO A 225 -20.15 6.09 21.08
C PRO A 225 -21.48 5.70 20.42
N PHE A 226 -22.05 6.58 19.59
CA PHE A 226 -23.26 6.30 18.83
C PHE A 226 -23.10 5.07 17.91
N LEU A 227 -22.02 5.04 17.13
CA LEU A 227 -21.70 3.91 16.25
C LEU A 227 -21.52 2.62 17.06
N CYS A 228 -20.91 2.67 18.24
CA CYS A 228 -20.78 1.54 19.16
C CYS A 228 -22.12 1.05 19.72
N GLY A 229 -23.14 1.91 19.84
CA GLY A 229 -24.48 1.51 20.25
C GLY A 229 -25.21 0.69 19.17
N ILE A 230 -24.94 1.02 17.91
CA ILE A 230 -25.57 0.41 16.72
C ILE A 230 -24.83 -0.85 16.27
N PHE A 231 -23.52 -0.74 16.08
CA PHE A 231 -22.65 -1.80 15.56
C PHE A 231 -21.86 -2.45 16.70
N PHE A 232 -21.38 -3.68 16.49
CA PHE A 232 -20.54 -4.31 17.51
C PHE A 232 -19.20 -3.59 17.62
N LYS A 233 -18.64 -3.50 18.83
CA LYS A 233 -17.33 -2.86 19.06
C LYS A 233 -16.23 -3.45 18.16
N ASP A 234 -16.30 -4.75 17.88
CA ASP A 234 -15.37 -5.43 16.98
C ASP A 234 -15.43 -4.92 15.53
N ASP A 235 -16.61 -4.47 15.06
CA ASP A 235 -16.79 -3.91 13.73
C ASP A 235 -16.12 -2.54 13.56
N LEU A 236 -15.87 -1.84 14.67
CA LEU A 236 -15.28 -0.50 14.72
C LEU A 236 -13.78 -0.50 14.98
N LYS A 237 -13.14 -1.68 15.15
CA LYS A 237 -11.68 -1.78 15.29
C LYS A 237 -10.94 -1.20 14.09
N ASP A 238 -11.45 -1.44 12.88
CA ASP A 238 -10.87 -0.87 11.65
C ASP A 238 -10.90 0.66 11.67
N PHE A 239 -11.96 1.27 12.23
CA PHE A 239 -12.06 2.71 12.36
C PHE A 239 -11.05 3.28 13.36
N VAL A 240 -10.97 2.70 14.56
CA VAL A 240 -9.97 3.11 15.57
C VAL A 240 -8.55 2.99 15.01
N ARG A 241 -8.26 1.86 14.35
CA ARG A 241 -6.96 1.62 13.72
C ARG A 241 -6.63 2.64 12.63
N LEU A 242 -7.59 2.99 11.78
CA LEU A 242 -7.37 3.99 10.74
C LEU A 242 -7.09 5.38 11.34
N VAL A 243 -7.84 5.77 12.37
CA VAL A 243 -7.61 7.02 13.12
C VAL A 243 -6.21 7.04 13.72
N GLU A 244 -5.81 5.97 14.40
CA GLU A 244 -4.46 5.82 14.94
C GLU A 244 -3.39 5.95 13.86
N GLN A 245 -3.58 5.27 12.73
CA GLN A 245 -2.64 5.29 11.63
C GLN A 245 -2.49 6.70 11.05
N ILE A 246 -3.57 7.47 10.91
CA ILE A 246 -3.51 8.86 10.45
C ILE A 246 -2.72 9.73 11.43
N VAL A 247 -2.95 9.58 12.74
CA VAL A 247 -2.23 10.36 13.78
C VAL A 247 -0.73 10.07 13.74
N VAL A 248 -0.35 8.79 13.81
CA VAL A 248 1.06 8.37 13.89
C VAL A 248 1.79 8.66 12.57
N THR A 249 1.16 8.36 11.43
CA THR A 249 1.76 8.63 10.11
C THR A 249 1.87 10.12 9.86
N GLY A 250 0.86 10.90 10.29
CA GLY A 250 0.86 12.34 10.16
C GLY A 250 2.06 12.98 10.86
N GLU A 251 2.26 12.62 12.13
CA GLU A 251 3.41 13.09 12.92
C GLU A 251 4.75 12.74 12.23
N ARG A 252 4.93 11.48 11.81
CA ARG A 252 6.17 11.03 11.15
C ARG A 252 6.42 11.69 9.80
N ALA A 253 5.37 12.02 9.06
CA ALA A 253 5.46 12.62 7.74
C ALA A 253 5.49 14.16 7.77
N GLY A 254 5.30 14.80 8.94
CA GLY A 254 5.12 16.24 9.04
C GLY A 254 3.84 16.75 8.34
N SER A 255 2.81 15.90 8.24
CA SER A 255 1.55 16.16 7.54
C SER A 255 0.36 15.79 8.44
N GLY A 256 -0.85 16.24 8.15
CA GLY A 256 -2.03 15.86 8.97
C GLY A 256 -2.11 16.52 10.36
N GLN A 257 -1.35 17.59 10.63
CA GLN A 257 -1.47 18.38 11.86
C GLN A 257 -2.88 18.92 12.09
N ASP A 258 -3.60 19.23 11.00
CA ASP A 258 -5.00 19.64 11.06
C ASP A 258 -5.90 18.55 11.65
N PHE A 259 -5.68 17.29 11.30
CA PHE A 259 -6.44 16.16 11.84
C PHE A 259 -6.27 16.07 13.36
N VAL A 260 -5.02 16.17 13.84
CA VAL A 260 -4.73 16.18 15.29
C VAL A 260 -5.35 17.40 15.97
N LYS A 261 -5.31 18.59 15.34
CA LYS A 261 -5.98 19.80 15.83
C LYS A 261 -7.50 19.63 15.95
N TYR A 262 -8.12 18.94 15.00
CA TYR A 262 -9.55 18.59 15.07
C TYR A 262 -9.83 17.64 16.24
N LEU A 263 -9.05 16.57 16.38
CA LEU A 263 -9.22 15.63 17.50
C LEU A 263 -9.07 16.33 18.86
N ARG A 264 -8.15 17.30 18.98
CA ARG A 264 -7.98 18.08 20.22
C ARG A 264 -9.19 18.94 20.57
N SER A 265 -9.88 19.49 19.56
CA SER A 265 -10.93 20.51 19.74
C SER A 265 -12.35 19.96 19.80
N VAL A 266 -12.67 19.00 18.94
CA VAL A 266 -14.02 18.44 18.78
C VAL A 266 -14.05 16.92 18.71
N GLY A 267 -12.89 16.28 18.90
CA GLY A 267 -12.77 14.83 18.93
C GLY A 267 -13.51 14.19 20.10
N ASP A 268 -14.10 13.03 19.83
CA ASP A 268 -14.81 12.26 20.83
C ASP A 268 -13.86 11.67 21.89
N PRO A 269 -14.08 11.93 23.19
CA PRO A 269 -13.20 11.43 24.25
C PRO A 269 -13.13 9.91 24.35
N VAL A 270 -14.24 9.20 24.06
CA VAL A 270 -14.28 7.74 24.12
C VAL A 270 -13.42 7.15 23.01
N LEU A 271 -13.53 7.68 21.78
CA LEU A 271 -12.65 7.30 20.67
C LEU A 271 -11.18 7.52 21.04
N ILE A 272 -10.83 8.70 21.55
CA ILE A 272 -9.44 9.05 21.90
C ILE A 272 -8.89 8.08 22.96
N SER A 273 -9.73 7.62 23.91
CA SER A 273 -9.32 6.69 24.96
C SER A 273 -8.96 5.29 24.44
N GLU A 274 -9.54 4.88 23.31
CA GLU A 274 -9.28 3.58 22.66
C GLU A 274 -7.98 3.57 21.84
N LEU A 275 -7.40 4.74 21.54
CA LEU A 275 -6.15 4.86 20.80
C LEU A 275 -4.95 4.37 21.63
N SER A 276 -3.90 3.94 20.92
CA SER A 276 -2.63 3.57 21.55
C SER A 276 -2.01 4.73 22.36
N LYS A 277 -1.08 4.39 23.26
CA LYS A 277 -0.38 5.39 24.09
C LYS A 277 0.42 6.37 23.23
N GLU A 278 1.00 5.91 22.12
CA GLU A 278 1.75 6.74 21.17
C GLU A 278 0.83 7.79 20.52
N ALA A 279 -0.30 7.36 19.94
CA ALA A 279 -1.24 8.27 19.31
C ALA A 279 -1.85 9.28 20.30
N ARG A 280 -2.18 8.85 21.53
CA ARG A 280 -2.66 9.76 22.57
C ARG A 280 -1.61 10.79 22.97
N ALA A 281 -0.36 10.39 23.12
CA ALA A 281 0.72 11.32 23.44
C ALA A 281 0.85 12.42 22.37
N ILE A 282 0.72 12.08 21.09
CA ILE A 282 0.73 13.05 19.98
C ILE A 282 -0.46 14.02 20.09
N ILE A 283 -1.64 13.52 20.41
CA ILE A 283 -2.84 14.34 20.60
C ILE A 283 -2.69 15.26 21.81
N ASP A 284 -2.14 14.79 22.93
CA ASP A 284 -2.01 15.58 24.16
C ASP A 284 -0.83 16.57 24.14
N ALA A 285 0.25 16.29 23.39
CA ALA A 285 1.47 17.12 23.36
C ALA A 285 1.23 18.60 22.98
N GLY A 286 0.16 18.91 22.25
CA GLY A 286 -0.21 20.28 21.89
C GLY A 286 -1.39 20.86 22.68
N ARG A 287 -1.84 20.21 23.76
CA ARG A 287 -2.79 20.82 24.74
C ARG A 287 -2.09 21.69 25.77
N SER A 288 -0.77 21.61 25.86
CA SER A 288 0.07 22.30 26.85
C SER A 288 0.55 23.70 26.46
N ASP A 289 0.13 24.26 25.32
CA ASP A 289 0.37 25.68 25.04
C ASP A 289 -0.64 26.54 25.82
N PRO A 290 -0.20 27.40 26.77
CA PRO A 290 -1.10 28.30 27.46
C PRO A 290 -1.69 29.28 26.45
N ALA A 291 -3.00 29.50 26.54
CA ALA A 291 -3.70 30.51 25.76
C ALA A 291 -2.91 31.84 25.79
N PRO A 292 -2.71 32.53 24.65
CA PRO A 292 -2.12 33.86 24.68
C PRO A 292 -2.99 34.72 25.61
N GLN A 293 -2.36 35.22 26.67
CA GLN A 293 -3.01 36.11 27.62
C GLN A 293 -3.66 37.23 26.82
N ALA A 294 -4.99 37.33 26.93
CA ALA A 294 -5.75 38.44 26.41
C ALA A 294 -5.15 39.71 27.01
N ASN A 295 -4.45 40.48 26.17
CA ASN A 295 -4.00 41.82 26.52
C ASN A 295 -5.24 42.64 26.85
N ARG A 296 -5.48 42.82 28.15
CA ARG A 296 -6.32 43.90 28.66
C ARG A 296 -5.60 45.21 28.35
N ARG A 297 -6.12 45.97 27.40
CA ARG A 297 -6.15 47.44 27.42
C ARG A 297 -7.47 47.90 26.84
#